data_AF-A0A8T5J7A0-F1
#
_entry.id   AF-A0A8T5J7A0-F1
#
_cell.length_a   1.000
_cell.length_b   1.000
_cell.length_c   1.000
_cell.angle_alpha   90.00
_cell.angle_beta   90.00
_cell.angle_gamma   90.00
#
_symmetry.space_group_name_H-M   'P 1'
#
loop_
_entity.id
_entity.type
_entity.pdbx_description
1 polymer ?
#
loop_
_entity_poly.entity_id
_entity_poly.type
_entity_poly.pdbx_seq_one_letter_code
_entity_poly.pdbx_strand_id
1 'polypeptide(L)'
;MSWMDRLFAPRMDHRGWSTPSEASRMFLILTLVAVGYWAWGAASDNLVMWFGLTILVSTPLLSVGWYLLSLMARNRDVQLLTPKVRAALESKGRLPNQFKNP
;
A
#
# COMPACT_ATOMS: atom_id res chain seq x y z
N MET A 1 8.62 16.45 6.63
CA MET A 1 7.69 15.57 5.88
C MET A 1 6.29 15.84 6.38
N SER A 2 5.34 16.15 5.49
CA SER A 2 3.94 16.19 5.89
C SER A 2 3.47 14.78 6.24
N TRP A 3 2.54 14.64 7.17
CA TRP A 3 1.89 13.36 7.48
C TRP A 3 1.27 12.74 6.22
N MET A 4 0.78 13.59 5.31
CA MET A 4 0.26 13.18 4.01
C MET A 4 1.32 12.51 3.14
N ASP A 5 2.55 13.03 3.13
CA ASP A 5 3.64 12.41 2.35
C ASP A 5 4.06 11.08 2.96
N ARG A 6 3.98 10.95 4.28
CA ARG A 6 4.28 9.68 4.94
C ARG A 6 3.30 8.58 4.53
N LEU A 7 2.02 8.92 4.42
CA LEU A 7 0.96 7.97 4.11
C LEU A 7 0.84 7.67 2.62
N PHE A 8 0.82 8.70 1.77
CA PHE A 8 0.43 8.56 0.37
C PHE A 8 1.61 8.53 -0.61
N ALA A 9 2.81 8.95 -0.20
CA ALA A 9 3.94 8.95 -1.14
C ALA A 9 4.24 7.53 -1.66
N PRO A 10 4.50 7.38 -2.97
CA PRO A 10 4.95 6.11 -3.52
C PRO A 10 6.21 5.64 -2.80
N ARG A 11 6.23 4.36 -2.40
CA ARG A 11 7.42 3.75 -1.81
C ARG A 11 8.21 3.05 -2.91
N MET A 12 9.53 3.10 -2.80
CA MET A 12 10.41 2.41 -3.74
C MET A 12 11.52 1.69 -3.01
N ASP A 13 11.80 0.47 -3.44
CA ASP A 13 12.90 -0.32 -2.91
C ASP A 13 14.25 0.08 -3.56
N HIS A 14 15.37 -0.36 -2.97
CA HIS A 14 16.72 -0.16 -3.48
C HIS A 14 16.93 -0.70 -4.91
N ARG A 15 16.07 -1.63 -5.37
CA ARG A 15 16.05 -2.16 -6.74
C ARG A 15 15.22 -1.32 -7.72
N GLY A 16 14.62 -0.21 -7.28
CA GLY A 16 13.74 0.62 -8.09
C GLY A 16 12.31 0.07 -8.23
N TRP A 17 11.95 -0.94 -7.44
CA TRP A 17 10.62 -1.54 -7.47
C TRP A 17 9.63 -0.72 -6.66
N SER A 18 8.51 -0.36 -7.29
CA SER A 18 7.39 0.32 -6.62
C SER A 18 6.81 -0.59 -5.54
N THR A 19 6.71 -0.06 -4.34
CA THR A 19 6.09 -0.70 -3.18
C THR A 19 4.81 0.05 -2.83
N PRO A 20 3.76 -0.65 -2.36
CA PRO A 20 2.55 0.01 -1.89
C PRO A 20 2.89 1.03 -0.81
N SER A 21 2.22 2.19 -0.87
CA SER A 21 2.32 3.24 0.14
C SER A 21 1.82 2.74 1.50
N GLU A 22 2.15 3.45 2.57
CA GLU A 22 1.67 3.08 3.91
C GLU A 22 0.14 3.12 3.98
N ALA A 23 -0.49 4.10 3.33
CA ALA A 23 -1.95 4.17 3.20
C ALA A 23 -2.52 2.92 2.52
N SER A 24 -1.92 2.44 1.43
CA SER A 24 -2.39 1.24 0.74
C SER A 24 -2.28 -0.02 1.59
N ARG A 25 -1.22 -0.13 2.42
CA ARG A 25 -1.04 -1.26 3.35
C ARG A 25 -2.06 -1.23 4.48
N MET A 26 -2.28 -0.05 5.07
CA MET A 26 -3.31 0.12 6.10
C MET A 26 -4.70 -0.17 5.53
N PHE A 27 -4.99 0.30 4.32
CA PHE A 27 -6.27 0.07 3.65
C PHE A 27 -6.54 -1.42 3.41
N LEU A 28 -5.52 -2.20 3.06
CA LEU A 28 -5.63 -3.67 2.97
C LEU A 28 -6.17 -4.27 4.28
N ILE A 29 -5.49 -3.97 5.38
CA ILE A 29 -5.81 -4.55 6.70
C ILE A 29 -7.20 -4.10 7.14
N LEU A 30 -7.50 -2.80 7.04
CA LEU A 30 -8.79 -2.25 7.42
C LEU A 30 -9.93 -2.86 6.61
N THR A 31 -9.75 -3.04 5.30
CA THR A 31 -10.77 -3.65 4.44
C THR A 31 -10.99 -5.11 4.82
N LEU A 32 -9.93 -5.90 5.01
CA LEU A 32 -10.07 -7.31 5.39
C LEU A 32 -10.75 -7.48 6.76
N VAL A 33 -10.39 -6.66 7.74
CA VAL A 33 -11.00 -6.70 9.08
C VAL A 33 -12.46 -6.26 9.02
N ALA A 34 -12.77 -5.16 8.34
CA ALA A 34 -14.14 -4.64 8.26
C ALA A 34 -15.07 -5.60 7.49
N VAL A 35 -14.62 -6.08 6.32
CA VAL A 35 -15.39 -7.04 5.52
C VAL A 35 -15.49 -8.38 6.24
N GLY A 36 -14.42 -8.86 6.88
CA GLY A 36 -14.45 -10.10 7.66
C GLY A 36 -15.41 -10.04 8.85
N TYR A 37 -15.42 -8.91 9.57
CA TYR A 37 -16.38 -8.69 10.66
C TYR A 37 -17.83 -8.69 10.16
N TRP A 38 -18.11 -7.98 9.06
CA TRP A 38 -19.44 -7.96 8.45
C TRP A 38 -19.86 -9.33 7.90
N ALA A 39 -18.95 -10.02 7.22
CA ALA A 39 -19.21 -11.31 6.59
C ALA A 39 -19.52 -12.41 7.61
N TRP A 40 -19.09 -12.26 8.88
CA TRP A 40 -19.40 -13.22 9.94
C TRP A 40 -20.92 -13.39 10.12
N GLY A 41 -21.66 -12.29 10.20
CA GLY A 41 -23.12 -12.32 10.31
C GLY A 41 -23.81 -12.85 9.05
N ALA A 42 -23.17 -12.75 7.88
CA ALA A 42 -23.71 -13.23 6.61
C ALA A 42 -23.44 -14.72 6.35
N ALA A 43 -22.44 -15.31 7.01
CA ALA A 43 -21.94 -16.65 6.73
C ALA A 43 -22.57 -17.75 7.59
N SER A 44 -23.48 -17.43 8.52
CA SER A 44 -24.18 -18.39 9.38
C SER A 44 -23.23 -19.40 10.06
N ASP A 45 -22.15 -18.89 10.67
CA ASP A 45 -21.09 -19.67 11.34
C ASP A 45 -20.29 -20.64 10.45
N ASN A 46 -20.50 -20.64 9.13
CA ASN A 46 -19.71 -21.45 8.20
C ASN A 46 -18.40 -20.75 7.84
N LEU A 47 -17.28 -21.28 8.34
CA LEU A 47 -15.94 -20.72 8.12
C LEU A 47 -15.53 -20.64 6.65
N VAL A 48 -15.92 -21.62 5.82
CA VAL A 48 -15.57 -21.64 4.40
C VAL A 48 -16.33 -20.53 3.66
N MET A 49 -17.62 -20.39 3.96
CA MET A 49 -18.46 -19.31 3.41
C MET A 49 -17.98 -17.93 3.87
N TRP A 50 -17.64 -17.80 5.15
CA TRP A 50 -17.10 -16.56 5.73
C TRP A 50 -15.82 -16.12 5.01
N PHE A 51 -14.87 -17.03 4.85
CA PHE A 51 -13.61 -16.74 4.17
C PHE A 51 -13.82 -16.40 2.69
N GLY A 52 -14.66 -17.18 2.01
CA GLY A 52 -15.03 -16.94 0.61
C GLY A 52 -15.68 -15.58 0.39
N LEU A 53 -16.66 -15.22 1.22
CA LEU A 53 -17.32 -13.90 1.19
C LEU A 53 -16.34 -12.77 1.49
N THR A 54 -15.46 -12.96 2.47
CA THR A 54 -14.45 -11.97 2.84
C THR A 54 -13.54 -11.64 1.66
N ILE A 55 -13.01 -12.66 0.97
CA ILE A 55 -12.18 -12.45 -0.23
C ILE A 55 -12.99 -11.85 -1.38
N LEU A 56 -14.18 -12.40 -1.64
CA LEU A 56 -15.03 -11.98 -2.76
C LEU A 56 -15.38 -10.50 -2.69
N VAL A 57 -15.75 -10.00 -1.51
CA VAL A 57 -16.17 -8.61 -1.30
C VAL A 57 -14.96 -7.68 -1.12
N SER A 58 -13.89 -8.13 -0.46
CA SER A 58 -12.70 -7.30 -0.28
C SER A 58 -11.97 -7.03 -1.60
N THR A 59 -11.93 -7.97 -2.54
CA THR A 59 -11.22 -7.82 -3.83
C THR A 59 -11.64 -6.58 -4.63
N PRO A 60 -12.94 -6.35 -4.94
CA PRO A 60 -13.36 -5.15 -5.65
C PRO A 60 -13.18 -3.88 -4.81
N LEU A 61 -13.39 -3.94 -3.49
CA LEU A 61 -13.18 -2.80 -2.60
C LEU A 61 -11.71 -2.36 -2.57
N LEU A 62 -10.78 -3.31 -2.47
CA LEU A 62 -9.34 -3.07 -2.53
C LEU A 62 -8.93 -2.51 -3.89
N SER A 63 -9.47 -3.06 -4.97
CA SER A 63 -9.18 -2.57 -6.33
C SER A 63 -9.58 -1.11 -6.50
N VAL A 64 -10.80 -0.74 -6.10
CA VAL A 64 -11.28 0.64 -6.16
C VAL A 64 -10.50 1.55 -5.21
N GLY A 65 -10.28 1.11 -3.96
CA GLY A 65 -9.60 1.93 -2.97
C GLY A 65 -8.13 2.20 -3.32
N TRP A 66 -7.40 1.21 -3.84
CA TRP A 66 -6.03 1.44 -4.32
C TRP A 66 -5.99 2.34 -5.55
N TYR A 67 -6.97 2.25 -6.45
CA TYR A 67 -7.08 3.21 -7.55
C TYR A 67 -7.23 4.64 -7.02
N LEU A 68 -8.12 4.88 -6.06
CA LEU A 68 -8.31 6.20 -5.44
C LEU A 68 -7.03 6.69 -4.73
N LEU A 69 -6.35 5.81 -3.99
CA LEU A 69 -5.07 6.13 -3.36
C LEU A 69 -3.98 6.46 -4.38
N SER A 70 -3.98 5.82 -5.54
CA SER A 70 -3.04 6.12 -6.63
C SER A 70 -3.24 7.52 -7.20
N LEU A 71 -4.49 8.00 -7.27
CA LEU A 71 -4.79 9.37 -7.70
C LEU A 71 -4.25 10.40 -6.71
N MET A 72 -4.38 10.13 -5.41
CA MET A 72 -3.80 10.99 -4.38
C MET A 72 -2.26 11.00 -4.47
N ALA A 73 -1.62 9.90 -4.85
CA ALA A 73 -0.16 9.80 -4.88
C ALA A 73 0.53 10.56 -6.04
N ARG A 74 -0.20 11.02 -7.07
CA ARG A 74 0.37 11.55 -8.32
C ARG A 74 1.28 12.78 -8.18
N ASN A 75 1.05 13.63 -7.19
CA ASN A 75 1.81 14.87 -6.98
C ASN A 75 2.74 14.78 -5.78
N ARG A 76 3.25 13.57 -5.46
CA ARG A 76 4.11 13.35 -4.30
C ARG A 76 5.41 12.69 -4.73
N ASP A 77 6.50 13.19 -4.16
CA ASP A 77 7.84 12.65 -4.40
C ASP A 77 7.94 11.20 -3.95
N VAL A 78 8.62 10.40 -4.77
CA VAL A 78 8.92 9.00 -4.45
C VAL A 78 9.83 8.95 -3.22
N GLN A 79 9.52 8.05 -2.30
CA GLN A 79 10.31 7.87 -1.08
C GLN A 79 10.93 6.47 -1.02
N LEU A 80 12.16 6.38 -0.53
CA LEU A 80 12.78 5.09 -0.25
C LEU A 80 11.99 4.35 0.83
N LEU A 81 11.81 3.05 0.63
CA LEU A 81 11.19 2.15 1.60
C LEU A 81 11.99 2.12 2.91
N THR A 82 13.31 2.09 2.80
CA THR A 82 14.23 2.06 3.95
C THR A 82 15.16 3.28 3.90
N PRO A 83 14.80 4.39 4.58
CA PRO A 83 15.57 5.64 4.52
C PRO A 83 17.03 5.48 4.96
N LYS A 84 17.29 4.58 5.92
CA LYS A 84 18.64 4.29 6.45
C LYS A 84 19.63 3.81 5.38
N VAL A 85 19.15 3.26 4.27
CA VAL A 85 19.98 2.68 3.20
C VAL A 85 20.37 3.73 2.15
N ARG A 86 19.77 4.94 2.18
CA ARG A 86 20.01 6.01 1.19
C ARG A 86 21.50 6.37 1.07
N ALA A 87 22.15 6.71 2.18
CA ALA A 87 23.55 7.12 2.19
C ALA A 87 24.49 6.02 1.61
N ALA A 88 24.20 4.75 1.91
CA ALA A 88 24.95 3.62 1.39
C ALA A 88 24.71 3.36 -0.11
N LEU A 89 23.52 3.68 -0.64
CA LEU A 89 23.21 3.60 -2.06
C LEU A 89 23.84 4.74 -2.85
N GLU A 90 23.81 5.94 -2.27
CA GLU A 90 24.38 7.17 -2.84
C GLU A 90 25.90 7.04 -2.97
N SER A 91 26.60 6.61 -1.91
CA SER A 91 28.06 6.39 -1.95
C SER A 91 28.49 5.32 -2.96
N LYS A 92 27.62 4.34 -3.23
CA LYS A 92 27.85 3.28 -4.22
C LYS A 92 27.36 3.63 -5.63
N GLY A 93 26.78 4.82 -5.83
CA GLY A 93 26.18 5.23 -7.11
C GLY A 93 24.95 4.43 -7.54
N ARG A 94 24.37 3.61 -6.64
CA ARG A 94 23.24 2.69 -6.90
C ARG A 94 21.88 3.29 -6.56
N LEU A 95 21.81 4.61 -6.34
CA LEU A 95 20.56 5.30 -6.11
C LEU A 95 19.66 5.18 -7.36
N PRO A 96 18.38 4.75 -7.23
CA PRO A 96 17.48 4.64 -8.38
C PRO A 96 17.31 5.98 -9.11
N ASN A 97 17.12 5.93 -10.43
CA ASN A 97 17.05 7.13 -11.28
C ASN A 97 15.89 8.06 -10.90
N GLN A 98 14.79 7.52 -10.35
CA GLN A 98 13.66 8.32 -9.87
C GLN A 98 14.02 9.28 -8.73
N PHE A 99 15.15 9.10 -8.06
CA PHE A 99 15.65 10.01 -7.02
C PHE A 99 16.71 10.99 -7.53
N LYS A 100 17.22 10.81 -8.75
CA LYS A 100 18.27 11.66 -9.34
C LYS A 100 17.69 12.86 -10.10
N ASN A 101 16.50 12.70 -10.69
CA ASN A 101 15.71 13.76 -11.33
C ASN A 101 14.30 13.74 -10.74
N PRO A 102 14.04 14.44 -9.62
CA PRO A 102 12.71 14.54 -9.01
C PRO A 102 11.72 15.29 -9.92
#